data_AF-A0A959I6L3-F1
#
_entry.id   AF-A0A959I6L3-F1
#
_cell.length_a   1.000
_cell.length_b   1.000
_cell.length_c   1.000
_cell.angle_alpha   90.00
_cell.angle_beta   90.00
_cell.angle_gamma   90.00
#
_symmetry.space_group_name_H-M   'P 1'
#
loop_
_entity.id
_entity.type
_entity.pdbx_description
1 polymer ?
#
loop_
_entity_poly.entity_id
_entity_poly.type
_entity_poly.pdbx_seq_one_letter_code
_entity_poly.pdbx_strand_id
1 'polypeptide(L)'
;SIRLQEGRVPLLSFHLQRLFEGMAFLGMQRPSEMNGEYFLEQILYTCQQWPNARVRLSVFRADGGLYAPATDRPLWLIEASALPEACYAFENRGWKVAPWTGVELSCQPLTQFKTANRLPYVLASREARRSGLDQVILFNQHGRPAEG
;
A
#
# COMPACT_ATOMS: atom_id res chain seq x y z
N SER A 1 1.27 3.17 1.32
CA SER A 1 2.20 4.27 1.58
C SER A 1 1.44 5.37 2.25
N ILE A 2 2.12 6.03 3.17
CA ILE A 2 1.70 7.17 3.97
C ILE A 2 2.64 8.31 3.59
N ARG A 3 2.16 9.56 3.60
CA ARG A 3 3.01 10.74 3.40
C ARG A 3 3.23 11.43 4.75
N LEU A 4 4.48 11.74 5.07
CA LEU A 4 4.83 12.75 6.04
C LEU A 4 5.03 14.06 5.29
N GLN A 5 4.36 15.11 5.74
CA GLN A 5 4.43 16.44 5.17
C GLN A 5 4.59 17.45 6.31
N GLU A 6 5.72 18.16 6.32
CA GLU A 6 6.07 19.16 7.33
C GLU A 6 5.88 18.63 8.77
N GLY A 7 6.33 17.40 9.02
CA GLY A 7 6.20 16.75 10.33
C GLY A 7 4.79 16.25 10.68
N ARG A 8 3.83 16.37 9.76
CA ARG A 8 2.45 15.88 9.93
C ARG A 8 2.18 14.67 9.05
N VAL A 9 1.27 13.80 9.50
CA VAL A 9 0.86 12.60 8.77
C VAL A 9 -0.60 12.73 8.32
N PRO A 10 -0.88 13.44 7.21
CA PRO A 10 -2.25 13.61 6.72
C PRO A 10 -2.91 12.25 6.45
N LEU A 11 -4.21 12.16 6.73
CA LEU A 11 -5.05 10.97 6.50
C LEU A 11 -4.57 9.70 7.23
N LEU A 12 -3.79 9.83 8.31
CA LEU A 12 -3.30 8.69 9.08
C LEU A 12 -4.44 7.78 9.53
N SER A 13 -5.56 8.35 10.00
CA SER A 13 -6.75 7.58 10.40
C SER A 13 -7.26 6.67 9.30
N PHE A 14 -7.39 7.16 8.06
CA PHE A 14 -7.82 6.35 6.91
C PHE A 14 -6.78 5.29 6.52
N HIS A 15 -5.49 5.62 6.62
CA HIS A 15 -4.43 4.65 6.37
C HIS A 15 -4.48 3.49 7.36
N LEU A 16 -4.67 3.79 8.64
CA LEU A 16 -4.73 2.80 9.71
C LEU A 16 -6.05 2.02 9.71
N GLN A 17 -7.18 2.68 9.42
CA GLN A 17 -8.47 2.00 9.25
C GLN A 17 -8.36 0.91 8.18
N ARG A 18 -7.88 1.28 6.98
CA ARG A 18 -7.69 0.30 5.88
C ARG A 18 -6.72 -0.82 6.26
N LEU A 19 -5.68 -0.51 7.04
CA LEU A 19 -4.71 -1.50 7.51
C LEU A 19 -5.38 -2.48 8.48
N PHE A 20 -6.11 -1.97 9.48
CA PHE A 20 -6.76 -2.78 10.51
C PHE A 20 -7.89 -3.63 9.96
N GLU A 21 -8.69 -3.10 9.03
CA GLU A 21 -9.71 -3.88 8.32
C GLU A 21 -9.07 -5.03 7.53
N GLY A 22 -7.94 -4.78 6.86
CA GLY A 22 -7.18 -5.83 6.16
C GLY A 22 -6.57 -6.87 7.10
N MET A 23 -6.03 -6.45 8.25
CA MET A 23 -5.53 -7.35 9.28
C MET A 23 -6.65 -8.25 9.82
N ALA A 24 -7.80 -7.66 10.15
CA ALA A 24 -8.97 -8.38 10.64
C ALA A 24 -9.48 -9.39 9.60
N PHE A 25 -9.60 -8.98 8.33
CA PHE A 25 -10.00 -9.88 7.24
C PHE A 25 -9.05 -11.06 7.06
N LEU A 26 -7.74 -10.85 7.26
CA LEU A 26 -6.72 -11.89 7.18
C LEU A 26 -6.56 -12.71 8.46
N GLY A 27 -7.41 -12.50 9.47
CA GLY A 27 -7.40 -13.25 10.74
C GLY A 27 -6.27 -12.88 11.69
N MET A 28 -5.56 -11.78 11.47
CA MET A 28 -4.45 -11.37 12.35
C MET A 28 -4.97 -10.87 13.70
N GLN A 29 -4.37 -11.36 14.79
CA GLN A 29 -4.72 -10.98 16.16
C GLN A 29 -4.00 -9.68 16.55
N ARG A 30 -4.60 -8.54 16.21
CA ARG A 30 -4.05 -7.20 16.52
C ARG A 30 -4.01 -6.95 18.04
N PRO A 31 -2.83 -6.73 18.64
CA PRO A 31 -2.70 -6.24 20.02
C PRO A 31 -3.34 -4.86 20.20
N SER A 32 -3.90 -4.58 21.38
CA SER A 32 -4.57 -3.31 21.70
C SER A 32 -3.65 -2.09 21.59
N GLU A 33 -2.35 -2.29 21.80
CA GLU A 33 -1.31 -1.27 21.76
C GLU A 33 -1.08 -0.77 20.32
N MET A 34 -1.37 -1.59 19.30
CA MET A 34 -1.26 -1.21 17.89
C MET A 34 -2.43 -0.29 17.47
N ASN A 35 -2.44 0.93 18.01
CA ASN A 35 -3.46 1.96 17.78
C ASN A 35 -2.90 3.18 17.02
N GLY A 36 -3.75 4.20 16.84
CA GLY A 36 -3.40 5.40 16.08
C GLY A 36 -2.24 6.19 16.64
N GLU A 37 -2.22 6.39 17.95
CA GLU A 37 -1.18 7.14 18.66
C GLU A 37 0.15 6.39 18.58
N TYR A 38 0.12 5.08 18.86
CA TYR A 38 1.29 4.22 18.74
C TYR A 38 1.94 4.32 17.35
N PHE A 39 1.16 4.14 16.28
CA PHE A 39 1.74 4.22 14.94
C PHE A 39 2.17 5.62 14.55
N LEU A 40 1.50 6.68 15.03
CA LEU A 40 1.98 8.04 14.81
C LEU A 40 3.37 8.23 15.43
N GLU A 41 3.56 7.82 16.68
CA GLU A 41 4.86 7.90 17.36
C GLU A 41 5.94 7.11 16.63
N GLN A 42 5.65 5.86 16.22
CA GLN A 42 6.62 5.03 15.49
C GLN A 42 6.98 5.63 14.11
N ILE A 43 6.00 6.23 13.42
CA ILE A 43 6.23 6.92 12.14
C ILE A 43 7.12 8.14 12.35
N LEU A 44 6.79 9.00 13.32
CA LEU A 44 7.57 10.21 13.60
C LEU A 44 8.99 9.87 14.07
N TYR A 45 9.14 8.82 14.88
CA TYR A 45 10.44 8.29 15.28
C TYR A 45 11.27 7.85 14.07
N THR A 46 10.68 7.11 13.14
CA THR A 46 11.37 6.64 11.92
C THR A 46 11.76 7.79 10.99
N CYS A 47 11.02 8.90 11.02
CA CYS A 47 11.21 10.04 10.12
C CYS A 47 11.91 11.25 10.75
N GLN A 48 12.50 11.13 11.94
CA GLN A 48 13.07 12.28 12.69
C GLN A 48 14.00 13.19 11.87
N GLN A 49 14.68 12.64 10.85
CA GLN A 49 15.64 13.36 10.02
C GLN A 49 15.03 14.08 8.82
N TRP A 50 13.74 13.85 8.52
CA TRP A 50 13.10 14.36 7.31
C TRP A 50 11.77 15.04 7.62
N PRO A 51 11.62 16.34 7.28
CA PRO A 51 10.33 17.01 7.41
C PRO A 51 9.29 16.44 6.44
N ASN A 52 9.74 15.87 5.32
CA ASN A 52 8.91 15.28 4.28
C ASN A 52 9.43 13.90 3.90
N ALA A 53 8.57 12.90 3.94
CA ALA A 53 8.96 11.53 3.66
C ALA A 53 7.79 10.70 3.10
N ARG A 54 8.13 9.72 2.29
CA ARG A 54 7.23 8.62 1.98
C ARG A 54 7.46 7.53 3.00
N VAL A 55 6.41 7.15 3.70
CA VAL A 55 6.43 6.14 4.75
C VAL A 55 5.72 4.88 4.28
N ARG A 56 6.33 3.73 4.53
CA ARG A 56 5.76 2.40 4.28
C ARG A 56 5.66 1.67 5.61
N LEU A 57 4.45 1.65 6.16
CA LEU A 57 4.06 0.71 7.20
C LEU A 57 3.60 -0.60 6.52
N SER A 58 4.29 -1.69 6.83
CA SER A 58 3.95 -3.06 6.40
C SER A 58 3.63 -3.89 7.63
N VAL A 59 2.56 -4.69 7.57
CA VAL A 59 2.20 -5.67 8.60
C VAL A 59 2.19 -7.05 7.95
N PHE A 60 2.73 -8.03 8.66
CA PHE A 60 2.81 -9.42 8.22
C PHE A 60 2.63 -10.36 9.42
N ARG A 61 2.15 -11.57 9.17
CA ARG A 61 2.00 -12.58 10.22
C ARG A 61 3.38 -13.07 10.66
N ALA A 62 3.55 -13.32 11.96
CA ALA A 62 4.74 -13.95 12.49
C ALA A 62 5.00 -15.32 11.85
N ASP A 63 6.24 -15.78 11.94
CA ASP A 63 6.68 -17.06 11.40
C ASP A 63 6.07 -18.25 12.14
N GLY A 64 6.20 -19.44 11.53
CA GLY A 64 5.70 -20.70 12.06
C GLY A 64 4.57 -21.32 11.23
N GLY A 65 4.63 -22.64 11.04
CA GLY A 65 3.75 -23.36 10.14
C GLY A 65 4.11 -23.18 8.66
N LEU A 66 3.22 -23.61 7.77
CA LEU A 66 3.34 -23.45 6.32
C LEU A 66 2.15 -22.60 5.82
N TYR A 67 1.24 -23.21 5.06
CA TYR A 67 -0.02 -22.58 4.70
C TYR A 67 -1.02 -22.53 5.86
N ALA A 68 -0.94 -23.50 6.78
CA ALA A 68 -1.62 -23.45 8.07
C ALA A 68 -0.71 -22.72 9.07
N PRO A 69 -1.05 -21.50 9.52
CA PRO A 69 -0.22 -20.75 10.45
C PRO A 69 -0.22 -21.40 11.84
N ALA A 70 0.94 -21.37 12.50
CA ALA A 70 1.04 -21.74 13.91
C ALA A 70 0.60 -20.61 14.85
N THR A 71 0.57 -19.37 14.36
CA THR A 71 0.19 -18.18 15.11
C THR A 71 -0.37 -17.10 14.18
N ASP A 72 -1.34 -16.34 14.66
CA ASP A 72 -1.93 -15.18 13.96
C ASP A 72 -1.38 -13.84 14.47
N ARG A 73 -0.29 -13.88 15.26
CA ARG A 73 0.35 -12.69 15.81
C ARG A 73 0.92 -11.82 14.67
N PRO A 74 0.56 -10.53 14.58
CA PRO A 74 1.15 -9.64 13.60
C PRO A 74 2.54 -9.14 14.05
N LEU A 75 3.43 -9.01 13.08
CA LEU A 75 4.66 -8.23 13.13
C LEU A 75 4.54 -7.08 12.13
N TRP A 76 5.32 -6.03 12.34
CA TRP A 76 5.26 -4.86 11.47
C TRP A 76 6.65 -4.25 11.26
N LEU A 77 6.79 -3.53 10.15
CA LEU A 77 7.98 -2.79 9.77
C LEU A 77 7.58 -1.43 9.22
N ILE A 78 8.24 -0.37 9.68
CA ILE A 78 8.12 0.98 9.11
C ILE A 78 9.43 1.32 8.42
N GLU A 79 9.33 1.67 7.15
CA GLU A 79 10.43 2.20 6.36
C GLU A 79 10.06 3.60 5.87
N ALA A 80 11.05 4.48 5.75
CA ALA A 80 10.83 5.82 5.24
C ALA A 80 11.93 6.22 4.24
N SER A 81 11.56 7.03 3.26
CA SER A 81 12.47 7.66 2.31
C SER A 81 12.14 9.13 2.19
N ALA A 82 13.14 10.00 2.23
CA ALA A 82 12.98 11.45 2.05
C ALA A 82 12.22 11.78 0.76
N LEU A 83 11.34 12.79 0.82
CA LEU A 83 10.73 13.39 -0.36
C LEU A 83 11.32 14.79 -0.58
N PRO A 84 11.72 15.13 -1.81
CA PRO A 84 12.30 16.44 -2.11
C PRO A 84 11.26 17.56 -1.98
N GLU A 85 10.02 17.33 -2.40
CA GLU A 85 8.95 18.31 -2.29
C GLU A 85 8.12 18.13 -1.02
N ALA A 86 7.76 19.25 -0.37
CA ALA A 86 6.80 19.24 0.74
C ALA A 86 5.39 18.88 0.26
N CYS A 87 4.97 19.45 -0.87
CA CYS A 87 3.64 19.27 -1.44
C CYS A 87 3.62 18.20 -2.54
N TYR A 88 2.43 17.74 -2.89
CA TYR A 88 2.21 16.95 -4.10
C TYR A 88 2.49 17.85 -5.31
N ALA A 89 3.58 17.57 -6.03
CA ALA A 89 3.83 18.19 -7.31
C ALA A 89 2.83 17.64 -8.34
N PHE A 90 2.07 18.54 -8.96
CA PHE A 90 1.22 18.20 -10.10
C PHE A 90 1.91 18.69 -11.37
N GLU A 91 2.34 17.76 -12.20
CA GLU A 91 2.83 18.07 -13.54
C GLU A 91 1.62 18.17 -14.46
N ASN A 92 1.41 19.34 -15.08
CA ASN A 92 0.37 19.52 -16.09
C ASN A 92 0.76 18.91 -17.44
N ARG A 93 1.31 17.69 -17.42
CA ARG A 93 1.52 16.85 -18.60
C ARG A 93 0.45 15.77 -18.58
N GLY A 94 -0.32 15.66 -19.66
CA GLY A 94 -1.30 14.59 -19.80
C GLY A 94 -0.62 13.22 -19.77
N TRP A 95 -1.24 12.25 -19.12
CA TRP A 95 -0.73 10.89 -19.05
C TRP A 95 -1.16 10.09 -20.27
N LYS A 96 -0.23 9.33 -20.86
CA LYS A 96 -0.52 8.34 -21.90
C LYS A 96 -0.94 7.04 -21.24
N VAL A 97 -2.21 6.67 -21.42
CA VAL A 97 -2.80 5.47 -20.85
C VAL A 97 -3.49 4.65 -21.92
N ALA A 98 -3.44 3.32 -21.79
CA ALA A 98 -4.14 2.41 -22.68
C ALA A 98 -4.67 1.18 -21.91
N PRO A 99 -5.75 0.54 -22.38
CA PRO A 99 -6.19 -0.76 -21.88
C PRO A 99 -5.10 -1.83 -21.99
N TRP A 100 -4.98 -2.69 -20.97
CA TRP A 100 -4.17 -3.89 -21.04
C TRP A 100 -4.82 -5.07 -20.31
N THR A 101 -4.90 -6.21 -21.00
CA THR A 101 -5.62 -7.41 -20.55
C THR A 101 -4.69 -8.59 -20.24
N GLY A 102 -3.38 -8.36 -20.11
CA GLY A 102 -2.42 -9.43 -19.85
C GLY A 102 -2.49 -10.06 -18.45
N VAL A 103 -3.19 -9.41 -17.51
CA VAL A 103 -3.58 -9.98 -16.23
C VAL A 103 -4.92 -9.39 -15.80
N GLU A 104 -5.79 -10.23 -15.25
CA GLU A 104 -7.07 -9.78 -14.71
C GLU A 104 -7.01 -9.65 -13.20
N LEU A 105 -7.73 -8.65 -12.69
CA LEU A 105 -7.89 -8.43 -11.27
C LEU A 105 -9.09 -9.21 -10.74
N SER A 106 -8.89 -9.91 -9.64
CA SER A 106 -9.96 -10.67 -9.01
C SER A 106 -10.99 -9.76 -8.35
N CYS A 107 -12.27 -10.12 -8.47
CA CYS A 107 -13.37 -9.44 -7.78
C CYS A 107 -13.66 -10.01 -6.38
N GLN A 108 -12.75 -10.80 -5.82
CA GLN A 108 -12.91 -11.40 -4.50
C GLN A 108 -12.72 -10.36 -3.38
N PRO A 109 -13.37 -10.51 -2.22
CA PRO A 109 -13.27 -9.53 -1.12
C PRO A 109 -11.84 -9.20 -0.69
N LEU A 110 -10.89 -10.14 -0.84
CA LEU A 110 -9.48 -9.92 -0.52
C LEU A 110 -8.84 -8.77 -1.32
N THR A 111 -9.31 -8.50 -2.54
CA THR A 111 -8.64 -7.55 -3.45
C THR A 111 -8.82 -6.10 -3.06
N GLN A 112 -9.81 -5.77 -2.21
CA GLN A 112 -9.97 -4.42 -1.67
C GLN A 112 -8.82 -4.02 -0.71
N PHE A 113 -8.08 -4.99 -0.18
CA PHE A 113 -7.07 -4.74 0.84
C PHE A 113 -5.67 -4.49 0.27
N LYS A 114 -4.93 -3.62 0.96
CA LYS A 114 -3.55 -3.30 0.57
C LYS A 114 -2.52 -4.36 1.01
N THR A 115 -2.69 -5.62 0.59
CA THR A 115 -1.76 -6.76 0.82
C THR A 115 -0.38 -6.65 0.14
N ALA A 116 0.56 -7.53 0.50
CA ALA A 116 1.89 -7.62 -0.11
C ALA A 116 1.89 -8.33 -1.49
N ASN A 117 0.81 -9.04 -1.84
CA ASN A 117 0.68 -9.74 -3.11
C ASN A 117 0.33 -8.75 -4.23
N ARG A 118 1.34 -8.29 -4.98
CA ARG A 118 1.22 -7.20 -5.97
C ARG A 118 1.68 -7.54 -7.37
N LEU A 119 1.80 -8.83 -7.69
CA LEU A 119 2.25 -9.29 -9.00
C LEU A 119 1.46 -8.69 -10.18
N PRO A 120 0.11 -8.58 -10.15
CA PRO A 120 -0.62 -7.97 -11.27
C PRO A 120 -0.14 -6.56 -11.63
N TYR A 121 0.06 -5.70 -10.62
CA TYR A 121 0.55 -4.33 -10.81
C TYR A 121 2.01 -4.27 -11.26
N VAL A 122 2.85 -5.23 -10.83
CA VAL A 122 4.23 -5.34 -11.31
C VAL A 122 4.25 -5.66 -12.80
N LEU A 123 3.39 -6.59 -13.26
CA LEU A 123 3.28 -6.91 -14.67
C LEU A 123 2.70 -5.73 -15.47
N ALA A 124 1.68 -5.05 -14.94
CA ALA A 124 1.11 -3.84 -15.53
C ALA A 124 2.13 -2.72 -15.72
N SER A 125 2.96 -2.46 -14.69
CA SER A 125 4.00 -1.45 -14.75
C SER A 125 5.10 -1.79 -15.76
N ARG A 126 5.44 -3.09 -15.91
CA ARG A 126 6.38 -3.54 -16.94
C ARG A 126 5.80 -3.35 -18.34
N GLU A 127 4.51 -3.64 -18.53
CA GLU A 127 3.85 -3.43 -19.80
C GLU A 127 3.78 -1.95 -20.17
N ALA A 128 3.34 -1.09 -19.24
CA ALA A 128 3.28 0.36 -19.47
C ALA A 128 4.64 0.87 -19.98
N ARG A 129 5.74 0.45 -19.33
CA ARG A 129 7.10 0.77 -19.74
C ARG A 129 7.45 0.23 -21.14
N ARG A 130 7.14 -1.03 -21.42
CA ARG A 130 7.41 -1.67 -22.73
C ARG A 130 6.70 -0.96 -23.87
N SER A 131 5.49 -0.46 -23.61
CA SER A 131 4.62 0.18 -24.60
C SER A 131 4.73 1.71 -24.62
N GLY A 132 5.68 2.29 -23.87
CA GLY A 132 5.91 3.75 -23.83
C GLY A 132 4.73 4.55 -23.24
N LEU A 133 3.96 3.93 -22.35
CA LEU A 133 2.81 4.50 -21.64
C LEU A 133 3.23 4.92 -20.23
N ASP A 134 2.57 5.93 -19.68
CA ASP A 134 2.73 6.30 -18.27
C ASP A 134 2.03 5.28 -17.35
N GLN A 135 0.92 4.70 -17.80
CA GLN A 135 0.15 3.69 -17.08
C GLN A 135 -0.69 2.83 -18.03
N VAL A 136 -1.13 1.65 -17.58
CA VAL A 136 -2.13 0.82 -18.28
C VAL A 136 -3.38 0.67 -17.44
N ILE A 137 -4.54 0.54 -18.08
CA ILE A 137 -5.81 0.25 -17.41
C ILE A 137 -5.96 -1.26 -17.33
N LEU A 138 -6.07 -1.78 -16.12
CA LEU A 138 -6.35 -3.18 -15.81
C LEU A 138 -7.84 -3.44 -15.77
N PHE A 139 -8.20 -4.67 -16.10
CA PHE A 139 -9.57 -5.14 -16.14
C PHE A 139 -9.79 -6.23 -15.09
N ASN A 140 -11.01 -6.34 -14.61
CA ASN A 140 -11.40 -7.45 -13.75
C ASN A 140 -11.85 -8.67 -14.57
N GLN A 141 -12.12 -9.77 -13.86
CA GLN A 141 -12.58 -11.07 -14.43
C GLN A 141 -13.91 -10.99 -15.20
N HIS A 142 -14.59 -9.85 -15.20
CA HIS A 142 -15.81 -9.61 -15.97
C HIS A 142 -15.58 -8.72 -17.20
N GLY A 143 -14.32 -8.47 -17.57
CA GLY A 143 -13.96 -7.61 -18.68
C GLY A 143 -14.29 -6.12 -18.46
N ARG A 144 -14.42 -5.69 -17.19
CA ARG A 144 -14.72 -4.29 -16.85
C ARG A 144 -13.43 -3.57 -16.41
N PRO A 145 -13.23 -2.29 -16.77
CA PRO A 145 -12.13 -1.50 -16.22
C PRO A 145 -12.18 -1.50 -14.69
N ALA A 146 -11.04 -1.71 -14.05
CA ALA A 146 -10.96 -1.82 -12.60
C ALA A 146 -10.08 -0.72 -11.99
N GLU A 147 -8.83 -0.63 -12.44
CA GLU A 147 -7.82 0.29 -11.88
C GLU A 147 -6.65 0.46 -12.87
N GLY A 148 -5.70 1.32 -12.54
CA GLY A 148 -4.45 1.52 -13.29
C GLY A 148 -3.22 1.40 -12.42
#